data_AF-W6KKB8-F1
#
_entry.id   AF-W6KKB8-F1
#
_cell.length_a   1.000
_cell.length_b   1.000
_cell.length_c   1.000
_cell.angle_alpha   90.00
_cell.angle_beta   90.00
_cell.angle_gamma   90.00
#
_symmetry.space_group_name_H-M   'P 1'
#
loop_
_entity.id
_entity.type
_entity.pdbx_description
1 polymer ?
#
loop_
_entity_poly.entity_id
_entity_poly.type
_entity_poly.pdbx_seq_one_letter_code
_entity_poly.pdbx_strand_id
1 'polypeptide(L)'
;MQATEPERVKELEAAISLRRKEIEDLEKQKALFQSEALGSDSKLQHDPLLSSFPVIENYVECSKRSIQDIPVEQVVHVLSQLTIADRAIIKQNNNDAAELKGLQREIEKQQNKHNLLSSKLRELSDSIGLSRLSASQQQQCANIPPLKELKARKKLVQREIQAGNVVREKKGNTITKLSAMVEARRSLIDEIDQLYNQLRVVDCDTTIEMEKIERLNAEVEDADLYLERKRQELDSVSFLLVRQDAMELKTEKNEVVNSQRIPQERVVKAQDYRLAQLEKRLKAVEKILHNNYLKRDVDKILINKWSSNTIDVSKDPKDLYDIEQIIPAQEKIHPGVYNLFLSEKEKVSHTVSLLNIGTKEKEEVIASLVCKLEALCCEFNMIIEELDELTIKATHIEEAERKRALAFIQEQRSYIYTLTHEKKKYSGSSMRQ
;
A
#
# COMPACT_ATOMS: atom_id res chain seq x y z
N MET A 1 -26.86 30.58 -25.67
CA MET A 1 -26.30 30.54 -27.04
C MET A 1 -25.20 29.50 -27.04
N GLN A 2 -25.05 28.70 -28.09
CA GLN A 2 -23.94 27.74 -28.23
C GLN A 2 -22.96 28.29 -29.27
N ALA A 3 -21.66 28.16 -29.02
CA ALA A 3 -20.62 28.57 -29.98
C ALA A 3 -20.74 27.74 -31.27
N THR A 4 -20.66 28.42 -32.40
CA THR A 4 -20.80 27.87 -33.74
C THR A 4 -19.55 27.07 -34.15
N GLU A 5 -19.69 26.16 -35.11
CA GLU A 5 -18.58 25.32 -35.58
C GLU A 5 -17.31 26.10 -35.99
N PRO A 6 -17.36 27.22 -36.76
CA PRO A 6 -16.16 27.98 -37.11
C PRO A 6 -15.51 28.71 -35.92
N GLU A 7 -16.20 28.84 -34.77
CA GLU A 7 -15.59 29.34 -33.53
C GLU A 7 -14.81 28.22 -32.83
N ARG A 8 -15.40 27.02 -32.72
CA ARG A 8 -14.75 25.84 -32.13
C ARG A 8 -13.49 25.38 -32.89
N VAL A 9 -13.50 25.50 -34.23
CA VAL A 9 -12.30 25.22 -35.05
C VAL A 9 -11.16 26.18 -34.69
N LYS A 10 -11.45 27.48 -34.51
CA LYS A 10 -10.45 28.47 -34.10
C LYS A 10 -9.95 28.26 -32.67
N GLU A 11 -10.82 27.82 -31.76
CA GLU A 11 -10.43 27.43 -30.40
C GLU A 11 -9.46 26.23 -30.41
N LEU A 12 -9.72 25.23 -31.25
CA LEU A 12 -8.81 24.08 -31.46
C LEU A 12 -7.48 24.50 -32.10
N GLU A 13 -7.50 25.34 -33.15
CA GLU A 13 -6.29 25.88 -33.78
C GLU A 13 -5.43 26.69 -32.79
N ALA A 14 -6.06 27.48 -31.93
CA ALA A 14 -5.39 28.22 -30.86
C ALA A 14 -4.79 27.29 -29.79
N ALA A 15 -5.53 26.25 -29.37
CA ALA A 15 -5.05 25.25 -28.41
C ALA A 15 -3.86 24.44 -28.95
N ILE A 16 -3.92 24.01 -30.21
CA ILE A 16 -2.81 23.31 -30.90
C ILE A 16 -1.58 24.24 -31.02
N SER A 17 -1.81 25.52 -31.33
CA SER A 17 -0.74 26.53 -31.42
C SER A 17 -0.07 26.81 -30.06
N LEU A 18 -0.83 26.77 -28.97
CA LEU A 18 -0.28 26.86 -27.61
C LEU A 18 0.56 25.64 -27.25
N ARG A 19 0.03 24.42 -27.46
CA ARG A 19 0.77 23.17 -27.16
C ARG A 19 2.05 23.03 -27.97
N ARG A 20 2.10 23.50 -29.22
CA ARG A 20 3.34 23.51 -30.02
C ARG A 20 4.41 24.41 -29.42
N LYS A 21 4.07 25.62 -28.97
CA LYS A 21 5.02 26.52 -28.29
C LYS A 21 5.54 25.95 -26.98
N GLU A 22 4.66 25.33 -26.19
CA GLU A 22 5.01 24.67 -24.94
C GLU A 22 6.04 23.54 -25.16
N ILE A 23 5.88 22.75 -26.23
CA ILE A 23 6.86 21.73 -26.63
C ILE A 23 8.19 22.37 -27.05
N GLU A 24 8.17 23.38 -27.93
CA GLU A 24 9.41 24.06 -28.36
C GLU A 24 10.19 24.67 -27.18
N ASP A 25 9.51 25.24 -26.18
CA ASP A 25 10.16 25.86 -25.03
C ASP A 25 10.71 24.81 -24.03
N LEU A 26 10.06 23.65 -23.90
CA LEU A 26 10.60 22.50 -23.16
C LEU A 26 11.82 21.89 -23.86
N GLU A 27 11.85 21.83 -25.20
CA GLU A 27 13.01 21.38 -25.97
C GLU A 27 14.21 22.34 -25.83
N LYS A 28 13.96 23.66 -25.82
CA LYS A 28 15.00 24.68 -25.52
C LYS A 28 15.57 24.52 -24.10
N GLN A 29 14.73 24.28 -23.10
CA GLN A 29 15.17 24.02 -21.72
C GLN A 29 16.00 22.73 -21.62
N LYS A 30 15.57 21.64 -22.29
CA LYS A 30 16.32 20.38 -22.36
C LYS A 30 17.70 20.57 -22.98
N ALA A 31 17.82 21.37 -24.05
CA ALA A 31 19.09 21.69 -24.67
C ALA A 31 20.01 22.52 -23.75
N LEU A 32 19.46 23.50 -23.00
CA LEU A 32 20.21 24.26 -22.00
C LEU A 32 20.78 23.37 -20.91
N PHE A 33 19.96 22.54 -20.25
CA PHE A 33 20.43 21.63 -19.20
C PHE A 33 21.45 20.60 -19.71
N GLN A 34 21.34 20.15 -20.97
CA GLN A 34 22.36 19.30 -21.58
C GLN A 34 23.68 20.05 -21.84
N SER A 35 23.63 21.34 -22.20
CA SER A 35 24.84 22.17 -22.35
C SER A 35 25.52 22.49 -21.00
N GLU A 36 24.73 22.72 -19.94
CA GLU A 36 25.23 22.92 -18.58
C GLU A 36 25.86 21.65 -18.01
N ALA A 37 25.23 20.48 -18.21
CA ALA A 37 25.75 19.18 -17.77
C ALA A 37 27.06 18.75 -18.47
N LEU A 38 27.32 19.26 -19.68
CA LEU A 38 28.58 19.06 -20.41
C LEU A 38 29.67 20.09 -20.06
N GLY A 39 29.35 21.12 -19.27
CA GLY A 39 30.25 22.19 -18.83
C GLY A 39 31.24 21.81 -17.72
N SER A 40 31.77 20.59 -17.73
CA SER A 40 32.65 20.09 -16.67
C SER A 40 34.11 20.52 -16.87
N ASP A 41 34.51 21.68 -16.35
CA ASP A 41 35.93 21.98 -16.12
C ASP A 41 36.18 22.76 -14.82
N SER A 42 37.34 22.54 -14.22
CA SER A 42 37.58 22.75 -12.79
C SER A 42 38.22 24.10 -12.44
N LYS A 43 37.69 24.77 -11.41
CA LYS A 43 38.46 25.68 -10.54
C LYS A 43 38.02 25.54 -9.08
N LEU A 44 39.00 25.52 -8.18
CA LEU A 44 38.78 25.68 -6.74
C LEU A 44 38.11 27.03 -6.46
N GLN A 45 37.16 27.08 -5.52
CA GLN A 45 36.62 28.35 -5.04
C GLN A 45 37.74 29.15 -4.36
N HIS A 46 38.12 30.29 -4.95
CA HIS A 46 38.89 31.30 -4.25
C HIS A 46 37.98 31.99 -3.22
N ASP A 47 38.38 31.95 -1.95
CA ASP A 47 37.70 32.66 -0.87
C ASP A 47 37.79 34.19 -1.10
N PRO A 48 36.66 34.89 -1.29
CA PRO A 48 36.64 36.33 -1.58
C PRO A 48 36.99 37.22 -0.37
N LEU A 49 37.10 36.67 0.85
CA LEU A 49 37.49 37.44 2.04
C LEU A 49 39.01 37.58 2.15
N LEU A 50 39.77 36.57 1.76
CA LEU A 50 41.23 36.60 1.78
C LEU A 50 41.79 37.66 0.79
N SER A 51 41.21 37.76 -0.40
CA SER A 51 41.55 38.80 -1.38
C SER A 51 41.14 40.22 -0.92
N SER A 52 40.15 40.33 -0.04
CA SER A 52 39.66 41.61 0.50
C SER A 52 40.53 42.17 1.64
N PHE A 53 41.30 41.33 2.35
CA PHE A 53 42.06 41.72 3.54
C PHE A 53 43.49 41.10 3.55
N PRO A 54 44.42 41.55 2.68
CA PRO A 54 45.76 40.97 2.55
C PRO A 54 46.65 41.07 3.81
N VAL A 55 46.24 41.83 4.83
CA VAL A 55 46.89 41.83 6.15
C VAL A 55 46.76 40.47 6.85
N ILE A 56 45.66 39.74 6.65
CA ILE A 56 45.40 38.44 7.26
C ILE A 56 46.43 37.41 6.75
N GLU A 57 46.61 37.35 5.44
CA GLU A 57 47.57 36.48 4.74
C GLU A 57 49.02 36.70 5.20
N ASN A 58 49.33 37.87 5.74
CA ASN A 58 50.66 38.24 6.22
C ASN A 58 50.93 37.96 7.71
N TYR A 59 49.92 37.59 8.53
CA TYR A 59 50.11 37.39 9.98
C TYR A 59 49.36 36.19 10.62
N VAL A 60 48.59 35.40 9.86
CA VAL A 60 48.01 34.12 10.33
C VAL A 60 49.04 32.98 10.24
N GLU A 61 48.80 31.82 10.87
CA GLU A 61 49.68 30.64 10.74
C GLU A 61 49.95 30.29 9.27
N CYS A 62 51.21 29.93 8.96
CA CYS A 62 51.83 29.84 7.62
C CYS A 62 52.23 31.16 6.94
N SER A 63 52.04 32.33 7.56
CA SER A 63 52.60 33.59 7.07
C SER A 63 54.15 33.66 7.17
N LYS A 64 54.77 34.53 6.35
CA LYS A 64 56.23 34.63 6.18
C LYS A 64 56.92 35.69 7.05
N ARG A 65 56.19 36.36 7.95
CA ARG A 65 56.70 37.46 8.79
C ARG A 65 56.18 37.33 10.21
N SER A 66 56.97 37.78 11.17
CA SER A 66 56.56 37.83 12.57
C SER A 66 55.71 39.07 12.82
N ILE A 67 54.74 38.97 13.73
CA ILE A 67 54.03 40.14 14.30
C ILE A 67 55.02 41.08 15.02
N GLN A 68 56.21 40.59 15.39
CA GLN A 68 57.30 41.38 15.97
C GLN A 68 58.03 42.28 14.96
N ASP A 69 57.82 42.08 13.65
CA ASP A 69 58.49 42.84 12.58
C ASP A 69 57.74 44.15 12.21
N ILE A 70 56.66 44.49 12.93
CA ILE A 70 55.79 45.64 12.65
C ILE A 70 56.34 46.91 13.34
N PRO A 71 56.57 48.02 12.61
CA PRO A 71 56.96 49.31 13.21
C PRO A 71 55.92 49.82 14.21
N VAL A 72 56.36 50.35 15.34
CA VAL A 72 55.51 50.74 16.49
C VAL A 72 54.44 51.76 16.09
N GLU A 73 54.77 52.66 15.16
CA GLU A 73 53.89 53.67 14.59
C GLU A 73 52.73 53.07 13.79
N GLN A 74 52.94 51.89 13.20
CA GLN A 74 51.98 51.19 12.35
C GLN A 74 51.10 50.20 13.13
N VAL A 75 51.50 49.79 14.34
CA VAL A 75 50.77 48.80 15.17
C VAL A 75 49.30 49.20 15.36
N VAL A 76 49.00 50.47 15.63
CA VAL A 76 47.61 50.94 15.81
C VAL A 76 46.79 50.82 14.50
N HIS A 77 47.42 51.06 13.35
CA HIS A 77 46.77 50.95 12.04
C HIS A 77 46.51 49.48 11.67
N VAL A 78 47.50 48.62 11.86
CA VAL A 78 47.38 47.16 11.62
C VAL A 78 46.34 46.54 12.57
N LEU A 79 46.32 46.90 13.86
CA LEU A 79 45.29 46.46 14.81
C LEU A 79 43.88 46.99 14.42
N SER A 80 43.78 48.21 13.89
CA SER A 80 42.51 48.74 13.38
C SER A 80 42.02 47.93 12.17
N GLN A 81 42.89 47.67 11.19
CA GLN A 81 42.57 46.84 10.03
C GLN A 81 42.21 45.40 10.45
N LEU A 82 42.91 44.81 11.42
CA LEU A 82 42.60 43.50 11.96
C LEU A 82 41.25 43.47 12.72
N THR A 83 40.87 44.53 13.44
CA THR A 83 39.52 44.59 14.07
C THR A 83 38.40 44.90 13.08
N ILE A 84 38.70 45.52 11.93
CA ILE A 84 37.75 45.66 10.80
C ILE A 84 37.59 44.30 10.09
N ALA A 85 38.69 43.59 9.84
CA ALA A 85 38.68 42.24 9.29
C ALA A 85 37.96 41.24 10.20
N ASP A 86 38.23 41.26 11.51
CA ASP A 86 37.53 40.47 12.53
C ASP A 86 36.01 40.74 12.49
N ARG A 87 35.58 42.00 12.44
CA ARG A 87 34.15 42.34 12.29
C ARG A 87 33.55 41.90 10.95
N ALA A 88 34.31 41.96 9.86
CA ALA A 88 33.87 41.48 8.55
C ALA A 88 33.73 39.94 8.54
N ILE A 89 34.69 39.23 9.12
CA ILE A 89 34.68 37.78 9.30
C ILE A 89 33.55 37.36 10.25
N ILE A 90 33.34 38.04 11.38
CA ILE A 90 32.21 37.79 12.28
C ILE A 90 30.88 38.03 11.54
N LYS A 91 30.78 39.07 10.72
CA LYS A 91 29.57 39.34 9.92
C LYS A 91 29.33 38.23 8.88
N GLN A 92 30.36 37.80 8.17
CA GLN A 92 30.21 36.72 7.19
C GLN A 92 29.96 35.38 7.87
N ASN A 93 30.70 35.02 8.92
CA ASN A 93 30.43 33.84 9.75
C ASN A 93 29.01 33.81 10.31
N ASN A 94 28.34 34.96 10.51
CA ASN A 94 26.92 35.03 10.88
C ASN A 94 25.97 34.81 9.70
N ASN A 95 26.32 35.27 8.49
CA ASN A 95 25.61 34.94 7.25
C ASN A 95 25.76 33.44 6.93
N ASP A 96 27.00 32.95 6.94
CA ASP A 96 27.35 31.55 6.74
C ASP A 96 26.73 30.67 7.84
N ALA A 97 26.63 31.14 9.08
CA ALA A 97 25.89 30.43 10.15
C ALA A 97 24.37 30.51 10.01
N ALA A 98 23.81 31.39 9.17
CA ALA A 98 22.39 31.39 8.79
C ALA A 98 22.15 30.43 7.60
N GLU A 99 23.04 30.42 6.62
CA GLU A 99 23.01 29.48 5.50
C GLU A 99 23.29 28.05 5.96
N LEU A 100 24.30 27.84 6.81
CA LEU A 100 24.54 26.59 7.55
C LEU A 100 23.37 26.20 8.44
N LYS A 101 22.51 27.12 8.91
CA LYS A 101 21.26 26.75 9.62
C LYS A 101 20.14 26.33 8.65
N GLY A 102 20.12 26.85 7.44
CA GLY A 102 19.29 26.32 6.35
C GLY A 102 19.75 24.90 5.99
N LEU A 103 21.03 24.77 5.63
CA LEU A 103 21.67 23.49 5.33
C LEU A 103 21.64 22.51 6.51
N GLN A 104 21.69 22.96 7.78
CA GLN A 104 21.53 22.09 8.95
C GLN A 104 20.12 21.50 9.06
N ARG A 105 19.06 22.19 8.61
CA ARG A 105 17.70 21.62 8.58
C ARG A 105 17.57 20.56 7.48
N GLU A 106 18.21 20.77 6.34
CA GLU A 106 18.34 19.76 5.28
C GLU A 106 19.20 18.57 5.74
N ILE A 107 20.31 18.85 6.43
CA ILE A 107 21.22 17.87 7.00
C ILE A 107 20.58 17.14 8.19
N GLU A 108 19.66 17.72 8.96
CA GLU A 108 18.91 17.04 10.02
C GLU A 108 17.91 16.03 9.43
N LYS A 109 17.20 16.40 8.35
CA LYS A 109 16.39 15.43 7.58
C LYS A 109 17.24 14.26 7.07
N GLN A 110 18.44 14.55 6.55
CA GLN A 110 19.39 13.52 6.08
C GLN A 110 20.05 12.76 7.25
N GLN A 111 20.31 13.39 8.40
CA GLN A 111 20.94 12.78 9.57
C GLN A 111 19.98 11.88 10.34
N ASN A 112 18.67 12.12 10.26
CA ASN A 112 17.69 11.17 10.76
C ASN A 112 17.64 9.88 9.89
N LYS A 113 17.95 9.95 8.59
CA LYS A 113 18.28 8.75 7.79
C LYS A 113 19.66 8.19 8.16
N HIS A 114 20.67 9.04 8.37
CA HIS A 114 22.06 8.64 8.64
C HIS A 114 22.24 7.90 9.97
N ASN A 115 21.66 8.42 11.06
CA ASN A 115 21.80 7.86 12.41
C ASN A 115 21.28 6.41 12.50
N LEU A 116 20.34 6.03 11.62
CA LEU A 116 19.86 4.66 11.47
C LEU A 116 20.99 3.70 11.03
N LEU A 117 21.85 4.13 10.12
CA LEU A 117 22.88 3.31 9.46
C LEU A 117 24.27 3.49 10.09
N SER A 118 24.60 4.68 10.58
CA SER A 118 25.78 4.96 11.42
C SER A 118 25.82 4.13 12.72
N SER A 119 24.68 3.57 13.13
CA SER A 119 24.60 2.60 14.25
C SER A 119 25.44 1.33 13.97
N LYS A 120 25.37 0.78 12.75
CA LYS A 120 26.02 -0.48 12.35
C LYS A 120 27.51 -0.32 12.11
N LEU A 121 27.90 0.75 11.40
CA LEU A 121 29.30 1.01 11.03
C LEU A 121 30.20 1.22 12.28
N ARG A 122 29.61 1.55 13.43
CA ARG A 122 30.30 1.66 14.72
C ARG A 122 30.91 0.34 15.21
N GLU A 123 30.41 -0.82 14.80
CA GLU A 123 30.93 -2.12 15.26
C GLU A 123 32.31 -2.44 14.66
N LEU A 124 32.63 -1.88 13.48
CA LEU A 124 33.92 -2.07 12.80
C LEU A 124 35.04 -1.20 13.40
N SER A 125 34.70 -0.23 14.26
CA SER A 125 35.62 0.55 15.09
C SER A 125 36.64 -0.34 15.80
N ASP A 126 36.17 -1.44 16.39
CA ASP A 126 36.92 -2.31 17.31
C ASP A 126 38.14 -3.03 16.69
N SER A 127 38.30 -3.00 15.36
CA SER A 127 39.03 -4.04 14.62
C SER A 127 40.55 -3.85 14.46
N ILE A 128 41.05 -2.62 14.26
CA ILE A 128 42.39 -2.36 13.68
C ILE A 128 43.24 -1.34 14.51
N GLY A 129 42.94 -1.18 15.81
CA GLY A 129 43.56 -0.13 16.65
C GLY A 129 45.10 -0.12 16.74
N LEU A 130 45.74 0.95 16.22
CA LEU A 130 47.19 1.22 16.30
C LEU A 130 47.49 2.59 16.95
N SER A 131 48.70 2.78 17.51
CA SER A 131 49.08 3.97 18.29
C SER A 131 50.60 4.13 18.54
N ARG A 132 51.02 5.34 18.99
CA ARG A 132 52.39 5.76 19.49
C ARG A 132 53.44 6.02 18.38
N LEU A 133 54.52 6.84 18.51
CA LEU A 133 54.98 7.95 19.41
C LEU A 133 55.94 8.86 18.55
N SER A 134 56.82 9.82 18.93
CA SER A 134 57.61 10.23 20.13
C SER A 134 57.89 11.78 20.09
N ALA A 135 58.31 12.52 21.14
CA ALA A 135 59.67 12.77 21.74
C ALA A 135 60.77 13.32 20.77
N SER A 136 61.67 14.27 21.11
CA SER A 136 61.83 15.17 22.29
C SER A 136 63.06 16.15 22.21
N GLN A 137 63.09 17.19 23.08
CA GLN A 137 64.31 17.93 23.59
C GLN A 137 65.04 18.92 22.63
N GLN A 138 65.85 19.94 23.05
CA GLN A 138 66.30 20.47 24.37
C GLN A 138 66.82 21.95 24.29
N GLN A 139 66.69 22.75 25.38
CA GLN A 139 67.61 23.84 25.87
C GLN A 139 67.87 25.09 24.97
N GLN A 140 68.33 26.30 25.38
CA GLN A 140 68.61 27.08 26.63
C GLN A 140 68.76 28.58 26.16
N CYS A 141 68.94 29.71 26.88
CA CYS A 141 68.83 30.30 28.25
C CYS A 141 69.09 31.83 28.10
N ALA A 142 68.98 32.78 29.06
CA ALA A 142 68.17 32.99 30.27
C ALA A 142 68.41 34.42 30.83
N ASN A 143 67.46 35.03 31.55
CA ASN A 143 67.66 36.19 32.47
C ASN A 143 66.45 36.33 33.44
N ILE A 144 66.60 37.03 34.58
CA ILE A 144 65.81 36.72 35.81
C ILE A 144 64.98 37.91 36.39
N PRO A 145 63.65 37.73 36.58
CA PRO A 145 62.79 38.51 37.48
C PRO A 145 62.41 37.74 38.78
N PRO A 146 61.76 38.36 39.80
CA PRO A 146 61.76 37.84 41.19
C PRO A 146 60.83 36.64 41.52
N LEU A 147 61.21 35.93 42.59
CA LEU A 147 60.82 34.54 42.87
C LEU A 147 59.33 34.29 43.23
N LYS A 148 58.61 35.27 43.80
CA LYS A 148 57.21 35.08 44.22
C LYS A 148 56.26 35.03 43.01
N GLU A 149 56.43 35.93 42.06
CA GLU A 149 55.61 35.97 40.84
C GLU A 149 55.84 34.74 39.95
N LEU A 150 57.09 34.28 39.84
CA LEU A 150 57.43 33.06 39.11
C LEU A 150 56.69 31.82 39.62
N LYS A 151 56.49 31.70 40.95
CA LYS A 151 55.68 30.59 41.52
C LYS A 151 54.19 30.72 41.21
N ALA A 152 53.66 31.94 41.10
CA ALA A 152 52.28 32.17 40.67
C ALA A 152 52.10 31.88 39.17
N ARG A 153 52.97 32.44 38.31
CA ARG A 153 52.98 32.21 36.85
C ARG A 153 53.15 30.73 36.51
N LYS A 154 54.03 29.99 37.22
CA LYS A 154 54.17 28.53 37.03
C LYS A 154 52.87 27.76 37.30
N LYS A 155 52.10 28.12 38.34
CA LYS A 155 50.79 27.51 38.60
C LYS A 155 49.74 27.89 37.55
N LEU A 156 49.82 29.11 37.00
CA LEU A 156 48.91 29.58 35.95
C LEU A 156 49.18 28.84 34.62
N VAL A 157 50.44 28.80 34.17
CA VAL A 157 50.85 28.01 32.98
C VAL A 157 50.53 26.53 33.12
N GLN A 158 50.68 25.95 34.32
CA GLN A 158 50.30 24.55 34.55
C GLN A 158 48.78 24.31 34.42
N ARG A 159 47.94 25.29 34.77
CA ARG A 159 46.48 25.25 34.52
C ARG A 159 46.16 25.48 33.04
N GLU A 160 46.87 26.35 32.35
CA GLU A 160 46.72 26.57 30.91
C GLU A 160 47.10 25.31 30.10
N ILE A 161 48.14 24.58 30.49
CA ILE A 161 48.49 23.28 29.91
C ILE A 161 47.39 22.24 30.18
N GLN A 162 46.81 22.21 31.39
CA GLN A 162 45.68 21.32 31.70
C GLN A 162 44.44 21.67 30.87
N ALA A 163 44.08 22.95 30.77
CA ALA A 163 42.98 23.42 29.93
C ALA A 163 43.24 23.14 28.44
N GLY A 164 44.47 23.36 27.96
CA GLY A 164 44.90 23.07 26.59
C GLY A 164 44.85 21.58 26.26
N ASN A 165 45.17 20.70 27.21
CA ASN A 165 45.00 19.26 27.05
C ASN A 165 43.51 18.87 26.96
N VAL A 166 42.66 19.39 27.86
CA VAL A 166 41.20 19.15 27.79
C VAL A 166 40.58 19.70 26.50
N VAL A 167 41.07 20.84 25.99
CA VAL A 167 40.67 21.39 24.68
C VAL A 167 41.19 20.51 23.54
N ARG A 168 42.42 19.99 23.62
CA ARG A 168 42.98 19.06 22.62
C ARG A 168 42.21 17.75 22.57
N GLU A 169 41.88 17.15 23.71
CA GLU A 169 41.04 15.95 23.80
C GLU A 169 39.64 16.20 23.23
N LYS A 170 39.00 17.31 23.61
CA LYS A 170 37.70 17.71 23.03
C LYS A 170 37.77 17.90 21.51
N LYS A 171 38.82 18.58 21.00
CA LYS A 171 39.05 18.76 19.55
C LYS A 171 39.29 17.43 18.83
N GLY A 172 40.14 16.55 19.38
CA GLY A 172 40.36 15.20 18.86
C GLY A 172 39.06 14.39 18.81
N ASN A 173 38.29 14.39 19.89
CA ASN A 173 37.00 13.72 20.00
C ASN A 173 35.91 14.32 19.09
N THR A 174 36.04 15.57 18.63
CA THR A 174 35.18 16.11 17.56
C THR A 174 35.68 15.73 16.16
N ILE A 175 37.00 15.66 15.95
CA ILE A 175 37.59 15.28 14.65
C ILE A 175 37.33 13.82 14.33
N THR A 176 37.49 12.90 15.29
CA THR A 176 37.18 11.47 15.08
C THR A 176 35.69 11.24 14.80
N LYS A 177 34.80 11.94 15.52
CA LYS A 177 33.35 11.93 15.23
C LYS A 177 33.05 12.47 13.84
N LEU A 178 33.69 13.56 13.42
CA LEU A 178 33.53 14.10 12.06
C LEU A 178 34.01 13.12 10.98
N SER A 179 35.14 12.43 11.17
CA SER A 179 35.62 11.40 10.22
C SER A 179 34.62 10.26 10.09
N ALA A 180 34.15 9.70 11.20
CA ALA A 180 33.14 8.63 11.20
C ALA A 180 31.82 9.07 10.53
N MET A 181 31.38 10.32 10.74
CA MET A 181 30.19 10.87 10.07
C MET A 181 30.40 11.06 8.56
N VAL A 182 31.63 11.35 8.10
CA VAL A 182 32.00 11.49 6.68
C VAL A 182 32.15 10.13 5.99
N GLU A 183 32.81 9.17 6.62
CA GLU A 183 32.96 7.80 6.11
C GLU A 183 31.60 7.12 5.97
N ALA A 184 30.78 7.17 7.02
CA ALA A 184 29.43 6.64 6.94
C ALA A 184 28.52 7.47 6.00
N ARG A 185 28.84 8.74 5.71
CA ARG A 185 28.14 9.49 4.64
C ARG A 185 28.52 8.97 3.25
N ARG A 186 29.71 8.40 3.05
CA ARG A 186 30.08 7.77 1.77
C ARG A 186 29.33 6.47 1.57
N SER A 187 29.27 5.59 2.58
CA SER A 187 28.49 4.34 2.46
C SER A 187 27.00 4.60 2.21
N LEU A 188 26.41 5.68 2.74
CA LEU A 188 25.05 6.11 2.36
C LEU A 188 24.91 6.44 0.87
N ILE A 189 25.93 7.03 0.24
CA ILE A 189 25.90 7.37 -1.19
C ILE A 189 26.01 6.09 -2.01
N ASP A 190 26.92 5.19 -1.63
CA ASP A 190 27.08 3.87 -2.29
C ASP A 190 25.78 3.02 -2.18
N GLU A 191 25.11 3.03 -1.02
CA GLU A 191 23.79 2.40 -0.81
C GLU A 191 22.68 3.07 -1.65
N ILE A 192 22.68 4.39 -1.77
CA ILE A 192 21.72 5.15 -2.59
C ILE A 192 21.90 4.82 -4.08
N ASP A 193 23.14 4.76 -4.57
CA ASP A 193 23.44 4.42 -5.96
C ASP A 193 23.09 2.95 -6.25
N GLN A 194 23.28 2.03 -5.29
CA GLN A 194 22.78 0.65 -5.41
C GLN A 194 21.25 0.60 -5.51
N LEU A 195 20.53 1.36 -4.67
CA LEU A 195 19.07 1.43 -4.69
C LEU A 195 18.53 2.06 -5.99
N TYR A 196 19.18 3.09 -6.53
CA TYR A 196 18.82 3.66 -7.84
C TYR A 196 19.01 2.65 -8.98
N ASN A 197 20.08 1.85 -8.94
CA ASN A 197 20.27 0.79 -9.93
C ASN A 197 19.25 -0.35 -9.79
N GLN A 198 18.86 -0.72 -8.57
CA GLN A 198 17.78 -1.70 -8.34
C GLN A 198 16.43 -1.17 -8.83
N LEU A 199 16.08 0.07 -8.50
CA LEU A 199 14.86 0.72 -8.98
C LEU A 199 14.80 0.71 -10.52
N ARG A 200 15.90 1.09 -11.18
CA ARG A 200 16.00 1.07 -12.64
C ARG A 200 15.80 -0.32 -13.27
N VAL A 201 16.26 -1.39 -12.61
CA VAL A 201 16.00 -2.76 -13.08
C VAL A 201 14.51 -3.11 -12.95
N VAL A 202 13.89 -2.79 -11.81
CA VAL A 202 12.45 -3.01 -11.59
C VAL A 202 11.58 -2.18 -12.55
N ASP A 203 11.97 -0.93 -12.85
CA ASP A 203 11.31 -0.11 -13.87
C ASP A 203 11.40 -0.77 -15.26
N CYS A 204 12.56 -1.33 -15.63
CA CYS A 204 12.69 -2.09 -16.87
C CYS A 204 11.81 -3.36 -16.87
N ASP A 205 11.89 -4.18 -15.82
CA ASP A 205 11.12 -5.44 -15.72
C ASP A 205 9.61 -5.20 -15.77
N THR A 206 9.12 -4.14 -15.11
CA THR A 206 7.70 -3.74 -15.16
C THR A 206 7.27 -3.24 -16.54
N THR A 207 8.11 -2.49 -17.28
CA THR A 207 7.78 -2.13 -18.67
C THR A 207 7.71 -3.35 -19.60
N ILE A 208 8.60 -4.35 -19.42
CA ILE A 208 8.60 -5.59 -20.20
C ILE A 208 7.32 -6.41 -19.96
N GLU A 209 6.87 -6.53 -18.70
CA GLU A 209 5.61 -7.22 -18.39
C GLU A 209 4.37 -6.41 -18.83
N MET A 210 4.42 -5.07 -18.86
CA MET A 210 3.36 -4.25 -19.46
C MET A 210 3.21 -4.50 -20.97
N GLU A 211 4.31 -4.46 -21.74
CA GLU A 211 4.26 -4.76 -23.19
C GLU A 211 3.74 -6.18 -23.50
N LYS A 212 3.95 -7.11 -22.57
CA LYS A 212 3.50 -8.51 -22.66
C LYS A 212 1.99 -8.64 -22.34
N ILE A 213 1.47 -7.86 -21.39
CA ILE A 213 0.03 -7.73 -21.16
C ILE A 213 -0.66 -7.09 -22.38
N GLU A 214 -0.08 -6.03 -22.96
CA GLU A 214 -0.63 -5.39 -24.17
C GLU A 214 -0.69 -6.38 -25.36
N ARG A 215 0.35 -7.20 -25.55
CA ARG A 215 0.36 -8.28 -26.55
C ARG A 215 -0.72 -9.34 -26.31
N LEU A 216 -0.89 -9.80 -25.06
CA LEU A 216 -1.93 -10.77 -24.71
C LEU A 216 -3.35 -10.22 -24.89
N ASN A 217 -3.57 -8.93 -24.61
CA ASN A 217 -4.85 -8.28 -24.86
C ASN A 217 -5.17 -8.25 -26.37
N ALA A 218 -4.19 -7.93 -27.23
CA ALA A 218 -4.38 -7.96 -28.68
C ALA A 218 -4.66 -9.39 -29.21
N GLU A 219 -4.00 -10.42 -28.67
CA GLU A 219 -4.30 -11.82 -29.00
C GLU A 219 -5.73 -12.24 -28.60
N VAL A 220 -6.25 -11.72 -27.48
CA VAL A 220 -7.64 -11.93 -27.04
C VAL A 220 -8.64 -11.19 -27.94
N GLU A 221 -8.37 -9.94 -28.31
CA GLU A 221 -9.22 -9.16 -29.24
C GLU A 221 -9.33 -9.85 -30.62
N ASP A 222 -8.21 -10.33 -31.18
CA ASP A 222 -8.23 -11.09 -32.45
C ASP A 222 -8.98 -12.43 -32.31
N ALA A 223 -8.89 -13.10 -31.16
CA ALA A 223 -9.62 -14.34 -30.88
C ALA A 223 -11.14 -14.11 -30.77
N ASP A 224 -11.57 -13.05 -30.07
CA ASP A 224 -12.99 -12.68 -29.99
C ASP A 224 -13.54 -12.24 -31.35
N LEU A 225 -12.79 -11.44 -32.12
CA LEU A 225 -13.15 -11.07 -33.50
C LEU A 225 -13.27 -12.31 -34.42
N TYR A 226 -12.43 -13.33 -34.23
CA TYR A 226 -12.57 -14.61 -34.93
C TYR A 226 -13.84 -15.36 -34.51
N LEU A 227 -14.15 -15.42 -33.21
CA LEU A 227 -15.36 -16.05 -32.68
C LEU A 227 -16.64 -15.32 -33.13
N GLU A 228 -16.65 -13.99 -33.20
CA GLU A 228 -17.78 -13.22 -33.73
C GLU A 228 -18.02 -13.51 -35.22
N ARG A 229 -16.96 -13.52 -36.05
CA ARG A 229 -17.07 -13.91 -37.47
C ARG A 229 -17.63 -15.32 -37.60
N LYS A 230 -17.18 -16.28 -36.78
CA LYS A 230 -17.69 -17.65 -36.79
C LYS A 230 -19.13 -17.78 -36.28
N ARG A 231 -19.60 -16.90 -35.39
CA ARG A 231 -21.02 -16.80 -35.03
C ARG A 231 -21.86 -16.27 -36.18
N GLN A 232 -21.39 -15.23 -36.88
CA GLN A 232 -22.08 -14.66 -38.05
C GLN A 232 -22.15 -15.65 -39.23
N GLU A 233 -21.12 -16.47 -39.44
CA GLU A 233 -21.15 -17.60 -40.39
C GLU A 233 -22.17 -18.69 -40.02
N LEU A 234 -22.57 -18.78 -38.74
CA LEU A 234 -23.51 -19.78 -38.22
C LEU A 234 -24.98 -19.31 -38.20
N ASP A 235 -25.28 -18.05 -38.54
CA ASP A 235 -26.63 -17.53 -38.80
C ASP A 235 -27.19 -18.04 -40.15
N SER A 236 -27.23 -19.37 -40.27
CA SER A 236 -27.91 -20.07 -41.36
C SER A 236 -29.39 -19.69 -41.39
N VAL A 237 -29.96 -19.61 -42.59
CA VAL A 237 -31.41 -19.35 -42.78
C VAL A 237 -32.27 -20.32 -41.95
N SER A 238 -31.81 -21.56 -41.78
CA SER A 238 -32.41 -22.59 -40.92
C SER A 238 -32.54 -22.17 -39.46
N PHE A 239 -31.53 -21.52 -38.89
CA PHE A 239 -31.55 -21.05 -37.49
C PHE A 239 -32.51 -19.87 -37.31
N LEU A 240 -32.52 -18.94 -38.28
CA LEU A 240 -33.49 -17.84 -38.30
C LEU A 240 -34.93 -18.34 -38.43
N LEU A 241 -35.18 -19.37 -39.26
CA LEU A 241 -36.49 -20.01 -39.40
C LEU A 241 -36.94 -20.65 -38.07
N VAL A 242 -36.11 -21.49 -37.46
CA VAL A 242 -36.41 -22.13 -36.16
C VAL A 242 -36.63 -21.08 -35.04
N ARG A 243 -35.91 -19.95 -35.09
CA ARG A 243 -36.11 -18.83 -34.16
C ARG A 243 -37.45 -18.11 -34.39
N GLN A 244 -37.94 -18.04 -35.63
CA GLN A 244 -39.26 -17.51 -35.95
C GLN A 244 -40.37 -18.50 -35.56
N ASP A 245 -40.25 -19.79 -35.91
CA ASP A 245 -41.19 -20.85 -35.48
C ASP A 245 -41.36 -20.85 -33.93
N ALA A 246 -40.25 -20.69 -33.21
CA ALA A 246 -40.24 -20.60 -31.74
C ALA A 246 -40.86 -19.31 -31.18
N MET A 247 -40.91 -18.21 -31.95
CA MET A 247 -41.69 -17.02 -31.62
C MET A 247 -43.19 -17.27 -31.86
N GLU A 248 -43.53 -17.85 -33.02
CA GLU A 248 -44.92 -18.06 -33.46
C GLU A 248 -45.66 -19.05 -32.53
N LEU A 249 -45.03 -20.18 -32.19
CA LEU A 249 -45.52 -21.13 -31.18
C LEU A 249 -45.66 -20.48 -29.78
N LYS A 250 -44.84 -19.47 -29.45
CA LYS A 250 -44.92 -18.75 -28.19
C LYS A 250 -46.07 -17.74 -28.17
N THR A 251 -46.39 -17.11 -29.31
CA THR A 251 -47.58 -16.27 -29.45
C THR A 251 -48.85 -17.11 -29.43
N GLU A 252 -48.95 -18.19 -30.21
CA GLU A 252 -50.10 -19.09 -30.24
C GLU A 252 -50.40 -19.67 -28.85
N LYS A 253 -49.38 -20.14 -28.13
CA LYS A 253 -49.50 -20.59 -26.73
C LYS A 253 -50.09 -19.51 -25.81
N ASN A 254 -49.68 -18.26 -25.97
CA ASN A 254 -50.20 -17.15 -25.16
C ASN A 254 -51.66 -16.85 -25.52
N GLU A 255 -52.03 -16.91 -26.80
CA GLU A 255 -53.41 -16.72 -27.26
C GLU A 255 -54.35 -17.82 -26.75
N VAL A 256 -53.94 -19.10 -26.82
CA VAL A 256 -54.72 -20.23 -26.26
C VAL A 256 -54.88 -20.10 -24.73
N VAL A 257 -53.82 -19.72 -24.01
CA VAL A 257 -53.89 -19.48 -22.56
C VAL A 257 -54.85 -18.32 -22.24
N ASN A 258 -54.77 -17.21 -22.97
CA ASN A 258 -55.59 -16.02 -22.70
C ASN A 258 -57.06 -16.20 -23.10
N SER A 259 -57.33 -16.87 -24.21
CA SER A 259 -58.69 -17.03 -24.78
C SER A 259 -59.49 -18.18 -24.17
N GLN A 260 -58.84 -19.31 -23.82
CA GLN A 260 -59.52 -20.51 -23.33
C GLN A 260 -59.26 -20.74 -21.84
N ARG A 261 -57.97 -20.83 -21.45
CA ARG A 261 -57.60 -21.27 -20.10
C ARG A 261 -57.96 -20.24 -19.03
N ILE A 262 -57.65 -18.95 -19.23
CA ILE A 262 -57.92 -17.91 -18.22
C ILE A 262 -59.43 -17.75 -17.94
N PRO A 263 -60.35 -17.71 -18.92
CA PRO A 263 -61.79 -17.72 -18.66
C PRO A 263 -62.27 -18.96 -17.91
N GLN A 264 -61.83 -20.16 -18.30
CA GLN A 264 -62.17 -21.41 -17.60
C GLN A 264 -61.68 -21.40 -16.14
N GLU A 265 -60.44 -20.96 -15.90
CA GLU A 265 -59.86 -20.88 -14.55
C GLU A 265 -60.61 -19.86 -13.66
N ARG A 266 -61.12 -18.76 -14.24
CA ARG A 266 -61.99 -17.80 -13.52
C ARG A 266 -63.34 -18.40 -13.17
N VAL A 267 -63.95 -19.17 -14.06
CA VAL A 267 -65.24 -19.85 -13.84
C VAL A 267 -65.12 -20.92 -12.75
N VAL A 268 -64.09 -21.76 -12.80
CA VAL A 268 -63.81 -22.75 -11.73
C VAL A 268 -63.61 -22.05 -10.38
N LYS A 269 -62.80 -20.99 -10.33
CA LYS A 269 -62.60 -20.21 -9.08
C LYS A 269 -63.88 -19.54 -8.56
N ALA A 270 -64.79 -19.13 -9.45
CA ALA A 270 -66.10 -18.61 -9.05
C ALA A 270 -67.00 -19.72 -8.47
N GLN A 271 -66.97 -20.92 -9.04
CA GLN A 271 -67.69 -22.09 -8.56
C GLN A 271 -67.14 -22.59 -7.20
N ASP A 272 -65.81 -22.69 -7.05
CA ASP A 272 -65.14 -23.03 -5.78
C ASP A 272 -65.50 -22.04 -4.66
N TYR A 273 -65.43 -20.74 -4.96
CA TYR A 273 -65.84 -19.69 -4.03
C TYR A 273 -67.32 -19.83 -3.65
N ARG A 274 -68.19 -20.09 -4.62
CA ARG A 274 -69.64 -20.26 -4.41
C ARG A 274 -69.94 -21.48 -3.53
N LEU A 275 -69.27 -22.61 -3.76
CA LEU A 275 -69.36 -23.81 -2.92
C LEU A 275 -68.92 -23.51 -1.48
N ALA A 276 -67.74 -22.92 -1.28
CA ALA A 276 -67.22 -22.59 0.05
C ALA A 276 -68.11 -21.58 0.81
N GLN A 277 -68.79 -20.67 0.10
CA GLN A 277 -69.75 -19.73 0.66
C GLN A 277 -71.07 -20.42 1.07
N LEU A 278 -71.60 -21.30 0.21
CA LEU A 278 -72.80 -22.09 0.48
C LEU A 278 -72.59 -23.07 1.63
N GLU A 279 -71.44 -23.74 1.70
CA GLU A 279 -71.05 -24.58 2.84
C GLU A 279 -71.06 -23.80 4.17
N LYS A 280 -70.45 -22.61 4.20
CA LYS A 280 -70.39 -21.77 5.41
C LYS A 280 -71.79 -21.36 5.86
N ARG A 281 -72.69 -21.02 4.93
CA ARG A 281 -74.10 -20.74 5.22
C ARG A 281 -74.84 -21.98 5.71
N LEU A 282 -74.67 -23.13 5.07
CA LEU A 282 -75.29 -24.39 5.48
C LEU A 282 -74.86 -24.78 6.89
N LYS A 283 -73.55 -24.74 7.20
CA LYS A 283 -72.99 -25.00 8.54
C LYS A 283 -73.54 -24.03 9.60
N ALA A 284 -73.81 -22.77 9.24
CA ALA A 284 -74.46 -21.81 10.13
C ALA A 284 -75.95 -22.13 10.36
N VAL A 285 -76.70 -22.46 9.30
CA VAL A 285 -78.12 -22.86 9.40
C VAL A 285 -78.27 -24.16 10.19
N GLU A 286 -77.44 -25.18 9.94
CA GLU A 286 -77.42 -26.41 10.72
C GLU A 286 -77.19 -26.15 12.21
N LYS A 287 -76.23 -25.28 12.56
CA LYS A 287 -75.95 -24.91 13.94
C LYS A 287 -77.16 -24.23 14.61
N ILE A 288 -77.87 -23.35 13.88
CA ILE A 288 -79.10 -22.71 14.37
C ILE A 288 -80.23 -23.74 14.53
N LEU A 289 -80.45 -24.62 13.55
CA LEU A 289 -81.47 -25.67 13.60
C LEU A 289 -81.20 -26.71 14.69
N HIS A 290 -79.93 -27.01 14.97
CA HIS A 290 -79.54 -27.90 16.06
C HIS A 290 -79.76 -27.25 17.43
N ASN A 291 -79.32 -25.98 17.61
CA ASN A 291 -79.51 -25.23 18.85
C ASN A 291 -81.00 -25.01 19.20
N ASN A 292 -81.89 -24.99 18.20
CA ASN A 292 -83.34 -24.86 18.40
C ASN A 292 -84.09 -26.21 18.34
N TYR A 293 -83.39 -27.34 18.28
CA TYR A 293 -83.92 -28.71 18.15
C TYR A 293 -84.75 -29.01 16.87
N LEU A 294 -84.94 -28.03 15.98
CA LEU A 294 -85.76 -28.12 14.76
C LEU A 294 -85.17 -29.01 13.65
N LYS A 295 -83.88 -29.36 13.71
CA LYS A 295 -83.17 -30.04 12.60
C LYS A 295 -83.93 -31.27 12.05
N ARG A 296 -84.39 -32.18 12.92
CA ARG A 296 -85.06 -33.43 12.50
C ARG A 296 -86.32 -33.23 11.66
N ASP A 297 -87.06 -32.14 11.86
CA ASP A 297 -88.31 -31.91 11.16
C ASP A 297 -88.11 -31.09 9.89
N VAL A 298 -87.11 -30.19 9.87
CA VAL A 298 -86.64 -29.54 8.65
C VAL A 298 -86.01 -30.55 7.69
N ASP A 299 -85.21 -31.50 8.18
CA ASP A 299 -84.61 -32.57 7.37
C ASP A 299 -85.69 -33.42 6.66
N LYS A 300 -86.76 -33.82 7.37
CA LYS A 300 -87.92 -34.55 6.78
C LYS A 300 -88.61 -33.74 5.68
N ILE A 301 -88.85 -32.45 5.92
CA ILE A 301 -89.51 -31.56 4.95
C ILE A 301 -88.64 -31.36 3.70
N LEU A 302 -87.32 -31.25 3.88
CA LEU A 302 -86.36 -31.16 2.78
C LEU A 302 -86.34 -32.44 1.94
N ILE A 303 -86.22 -33.62 2.56
CA ILE A 303 -86.22 -34.92 1.86
C ILE A 303 -87.48 -35.04 0.98
N ASN A 304 -88.66 -34.79 1.53
CA ASN A 304 -89.93 -34.89 0.78
C ASN A 304 -90.02 -33.89 -0.39
N LYS A 305 -89.46 -32.68 -0.26
CA LYS A 305 -89.43 -31.68 -1.35
C LYS A 305 -88.35 -31.95 -2.40
N TRP A 306 -87.21 -32.54 -2.01
CA TRP A 306 -86.17 -32.92 -2.95
C TRP A 306 -86.61 -34.08 -3.84
N SER A 307 -87.43 -35.01 -3.33
CA SER A 307 -88.06 -36.04 -4.16
C SER A 307 -89.14 -35.52 -5.14
N SER A 308 -89.62 -34.28 -5.01
CA SER A 308 -90.67 -33.71 -5.87
C SER A 308 -90.19 -32.68 -6.90
N ASN A 309 -89.00 -32.11 -6.72
CA ASN A 309 -88.49 -31.03 -7.57
C ASN A 309 -87.22 -31.46 -8.32
N THR A 310 -87.32 -31.59 -9.65
CA THR A 310 -86.15 -31.53 -10.52
C THR A 310 -85.51 -30.15 -10.43
N ILE A 311 -84.20 -30.09 -10.21
CA ILE A 311 -83.44 -28.84 -10.27
C ILE A 311 -83.33 -28.43 -11.74
N ASP A 312 -83.86 -27.26 -12.10
CA ASP A 312 -83.65 -26.70 -13.44
C ASP A 312 -82.17 -26.31 -13.61
N VAL A 313 -81.51 -26.97 -14.56
CA VAL A 313 -80.16 -26.64 -15.02
C VAL A 313 -80.31 -25.99 -16.39
N SER A 314 -79.67 -24.82 -16.61
CA SER A 314 -79.76 -24.16 -17.92
C SER A 314 -79.19 -25.05 -19.01
N LYS A 315 -79.80 -24.96 -20.19
CA LYS A 315 -79.46 -25.75 -21.38
C LYS A 315 -78.56 -25.00 -22.36
N ASP A 316 -78.33 -23.69 -22.17
CA ASP A 316 -77.35 -22.96 -22.97
C ASP A 316 -75.95 -23.15 -22.36
N PRO A 317 -74.96 -23.66 -23.11
CA PRO A 317 -73.61 -23.83 -22.61
C PRO A 317 -72.90 -22.51 -22.26
N LYS A 318 -73.43 -21.34 -22.66
CA LYS A 318 -72.87 -20.02 -22.30
C LYS A 318 -73.14 -19.64 -20.84
N ASP A 319 -74.33 -19.96 -20.31
CA ASP A 319 -74.70 -19.66 -18.92
C ASP A 319 -73.74 -20.33 -17.93
N LEU A 320 -73.21 -21.51 -18.29
CA LEU A 320 -72.24 -22.26 -17.49
C LEU A 320 -70.89 -21.54 -17.31
N TYR A 321 -70.59 -20.53 -18.15
CA TYR A 321 -69.39 -19.69 -18.05
C TYR A 321 -69.68 -18.27 -17.53
N ASP A 322 -70.95 -17.94 -17.23
CA ASP A 322 -71.32 -16.62 -16.75
C ASP A 322 -71.07 -16.46 -15.24
N ILE A 323 -69.99 -15.74 -14.92
CA ILE A 323 -69.57 -15.44 -13.53
C ILE A 323 -70.65 -14.63 -12.78
N GLU A 324 -71.47 -13.83 -13.48
CA GLU A 324 -72.55 -13.03 -12.88
C GLU A 324 -73.73 -13.90 -12.42
N GLN A 325 -73.97 -15.04 -13.09
CA GLN A 325 -74.96 -16.04 -12.70
C GLN A 325 -74.43 -16.94 -11.56
N ILE A 326 -73.14 -17.30 -11.60
CA ILE A 326 -72.49 -18.14 -10.56
C ILE A 326 -72.40 -17.39 -9.22
N ILE A 327 -72.12 -16.08 -9.24
CA ILE A 327 -72.03 -15.22 -8.05
C ILE A 327 -73.05 -14.07 -8.17
N PRO A 328 -74.28 -14.24 -7.64
CA PRO A 328 -75.35 -13.24 -7.73
C PRO A 328 -74.93 -11.85 -7.23
N ALA A 329 -75.44 -10.82 -7.88
CA ALA A 329 -75.06 -9.43 -7.62
C ALA A 329 -75.27 -8.97 -6.17
N GLN A 330 -76.23 -9.54 -5.43
CA GLN A 330 -76.44 -9.23 -4.00
C GLN A 330 -75.33 -9.80 -3.08
N GLU A 331 -74.45 -10.65 -3.60
CA GLU A 331 -73.43 -11.38 -2.84
C GLU A 331 -72.00 -11.13 -3.34
N LYS A 332 -71.85 -10.27 -4.35
CA LYS A 332 -70.55 -9.72 -4.75
C LYS A 332 -69.96 -8.94 -3.56
N ILE A 333 -68.80 -9.38 -3.06
CA ILE A 333 -68.01 -8.61 -2.09
C ILE A 333 -67.74 -7.23 -2.69
N HIS A 334 -68.05 -6.17 -1.94
CA HIS A 334 -67.91 -4.80 -2.43
C HIS A 334 -66.48 -4.55 -2.97
N PRO A 335 -66.29 -3.96 -4.17
CA PRO A 335 -64.97 -3.87 -4.81
C PRO A 335 -63.87 -3.25 -3.95
N GLY A 336 -64.22 -2.31 -3.05
CA GLY A 336 -63.28 -1.74 -2.08
C GLY A 336 -62.63 -2.77 -1.15
N VAL A 337 -63.33 -3.86 -0.80
CA VAL A 337 -62.78 -4.95 0.03
C VAL A 337 -61.89 -5.89 -0.79
N TYR A 338 -62.21 -6.13 -2.07
CA TYR A 338 -61.32 -6.85 -2.98
C TYR A 338 -60.02 -6.07 -3.21
N ASN A 339 -60.12 -4.75 -3.41
CA ASN A 339 -58.97 -3.85 -3.50
C ASN A 339 -58.16 -3.79 -2.19
N LEU A 340 -58.81 -3.96 -1.02
CA LEU A 340 -58.13 -4.06 0.27
C LEU A 340 -57.25 -5.32 0.33
N PHE A 341 -57.81 -6.49 -0.02
CA PHE A 341 -57.06 -7.75 -0.10
C PHE A 341 -55.97 -7.72 -1.18
N LEU A 342 -56.20 -7.04 -2.30
CA LEU A 342 -55.18 -6.84 -3.33
C LEU A 342 -54.03 -5.99 -2.79
N SER A 343 -54.34 -4.87 -2.13
CA SER A 343 -53.35 -3.98 -1.49
C SER A 343 -52.54 -4.69 -0.40
N GLU A 344 -53.16 -5.53 0.44
CA GLU A 344 -52.43 -6.32 1.44
C GLU A 344 -51.56 -7.40 0.78
N LYS A 345 -52.06 -8.09 -0.24
CA LYS A 345 -51.26 -9.06 -1.01
C LYS A 345 -50.04 -8.39 -1.66
N GLU A 346 -50.21 -7.20 -2.25
CA GLU A 346 -49.13 -6.43 -2.88
C GLU A 346 -48.10 -5.95 -1.85
N LYS A 347 -48.55 -5.45 -0.68
CA LYS A 347 -47.67 -5.10 0.45
C LYS A 347 -46.86 -6.31 0.92
N VAL A 348 -47.52 -7.44 1.19
CA VAL A 348 -46.84 -8.69 1.61
C VAL A 348 -45.87 -9.17 0.55
N SER A 349 -46.26 -9.15 -0.73
CA SER A 349 -45.38 -9.50 -1.86
C SER A 349 -44.15 -8.58 -1.95
N HIS A 350 -44.31 -7.29 -1.69
CA HIS A 350 -43.21 -6.33 -1.64
C HIS A 350 -42.29 -6.58 -0.42
N THR A 351 -42.85 -6.80 0.76
CA THR A 351 -42.08 -7.16 1.97
C THR A 351 -41.29 -8.46 1.79
N VAL A 352 -41.91 -9.49 1.20
CA VAL A 352 -41.21 -10.75 0.86
C VAL A 352 -40.10 -10.52 -0.16
N SER A 353 -40.32 -9.67 -1.17
CA SER A 353 -39.28 -9.31 -2.15
C SER A 353 -38.09 -8.59 -1.49
N LEU A 354 -38.35 -7.61 -0.60
CA LEU A 354 -37.31 -6.92 0.17
C LEU A 354 -36.54 -7.88 1.09
N LEU A 355 -37.23 -8.79 1.78
CA LEU A 355 -36.58 -9.83 2.58
C LEU A 355 -35.69 -10.75 1.72
N ASN A 356 -36.13 -11.09 0.51
CA ASN A 356 -35.41 -11.95 -0.43
C ASN A 356 -34.21 -11.26 -1.10
N ILE A 357 -34.19 -9.92 -1.13
CA ILE A 357 -32.99 -9.14 -1.46
C ILE A 357 -32.02 -9.17 -0.28
N GLY A 358 -32.51 -8.87 0.93
CA GLY A 358 -31.69 -8.88 2.15
C GLY A 358 -31.20 -10.25 2.62
N THR A 359 -31.66 -11.36 2.03
CA THR A 359 -31.02 -12.69 2.14
C THR A 359 -29.89 -12.86 1.13
N LYS A 360 -30.08 -12.44 -0.14
CA LYS A 360 -29.02 -12.49 -1.17
C LYS A 360 -27.81 -11.64 -0.80
N GLU A 361 -28.04 -10.42 -0.31
CA GLU A 361 -26.96 -9.55 0.21
C GLU A 361 -26.14 -10.26 1.31
N LYS A 362 -26.79 -11.10 2.13
CA LYS A 362 -26.11 -11.88 3.17
C LYS A 362 -25.40 -13.11 2.60
N GLU A 363 -25.97 -13.77 1.59
CA GLU A 363 -25.32 -14.88 0.87
C GLU A 363 -24.03 -14.39 0.16
N GLU A 364 -24.08 -13.22 -0.47
CA GLU A 364 -22.93 -12.56 -1.09
C GLU A 364 -21.87 -12.15 -0.04
N VAL A 365 -22.29 -11.57 1.10
CA VAL A 365 -21.37 -11.29 2.22
C VAL A 365 -20.75 -12.57 2.79
N ILE A 366 -21.51 -13.65 2.96
CA ILE A 366 -21.01 -14.96 3.40
C ILE A 366 -19.98 -15.51 2.40
N ALA A 367 -20.26 -15.48 1.09
CA ALA A 367 -19.31 -15.87 0.06
C ALA A 367 -18.01 -15.04 0.14
N SER A 368 -18.11 -13.72 0.31
CA SER A 368 -16.94 -12.84 0.48
C SER A 368 -16.12 -13.14 1.73
N LEU A 369 -16.75 -13.67 2.79
CA LEU A 369 -16.08 -14.09 4.03
C LEU A 369 -15.44 -15.47 3.88
N VAL A 370 -16.06 -16.39 3.12
CA VAL A 370 -15.48 -17.70 2.77
C VAL A 370 -14.19 -17.51 1.96
N CYS A 371 -14.21 -16.70 0.89
CA CYS A 371 -12.99 -16.48 0.09
C CYS A 371 -11.87 -15.77 0.88
N LYS A 372 -12.21 -14.93 1.88
CA LYS A 372 -11.22 -14.36 2.81
C LYS A 372 -10.68 -15.39 3.79
N LEU A 373 -11.51 -16.31 4.26
CA LEU A 373 -11.07 -17.42 5.12
C LEU A 373 -10.14 -18.36 4.34
N GLU A 374 -10.47 -18.68 3.10
CA GLU A 374 -9.64 -19.49 2.19
C GLU A 374 -8.28 -18.83 1.93
N ALA A 375 -8.26 -17.52 1.64
CA ALA A 375 -7.01 -16.76 1.48
C ALA A 375 -6.14 -16.79 2.76
N LEU A 376 -6.75 -16.54 3.93
CA LEU A 376 -6.05 -16.61 5.22
C LEU A 376 -5.53 -18.04 5.53
N CYS A 377 -6.25 -19.08 5.14
CA CYS A 377 -5.77 -20.46 5.26
C CYS A 377 -4.56 -20.73 4.36
N CYS A 378 -4.53 -20.17 3.15
CA CYS A 378 -3.35 -20.25 2.27
C CYS A 378 -2.14 -19.50 2.88
N GLU A 379 -2.34 -18.29 3.41
CA GLU A 379 -1.29 -17.53 4.11
C GLU A 379 -0.76 -18.32 5.34
N PHE A 380 -1.65 -18.92 6.13
CA PHE A 380 -1.24 -19.76 7.27
C PHE A 380 -0.44 -20.99 6.84
N ASN A 381 -0.79 -21.64 5.74
CA ASN A 381 -0.03 -22.79 5.23
C ASN A 381 1.38 -22.36 4.78
N MET A 382 1.51 -21.23 4.07
CA MET A 382 2.82 -20.69 3.69
C MET A 382 3.70 -20.37 4.91
N ILE A 383 3.12 -19.78 5.97
CA ILE A 383 3.83 -19.48 7.22
C ILE A 383 4.29 -20.77 7.93
N ILE A 384 3.52 -21.86 7.83
CA ILE A 384 3.90 -23.18 8.35
C ILE A 384 5.06 -23.76 7.52
N GLU A 385 5.01 -23.68 6.19
CA GLU A 385 6.07 -24.14 5.29
C GLU A 385 7.40 -23.36 5.52
N GLU A 386 7.33 -22.04 5.70
CA GLU A 386 8.49 -21.21 6.08
C GLU A 386 9.07 -21.60 7.45
N LEU A 387 8.20 -21.90 8.43
CA LEU A 387 8.62 -22.29 9.78
C LEU A 387 9.28 -23.68 9.79
N ASP A 388 8.76 -24.64 9.02
CA ASP A 388 9.35 -25.96 8.83
C ASP A 388 10.70 -25.85 8.09
N GLU A 389 10.80 -25.03 7.03
CA GLU A 389 12.09 -24.74 6.38
C GLU A 389 13.11 -24.14 7.36
N LEU A 390 12.72 -23.18 8.19
CA LEU A 390 13.60 -22.59 9.21
C LEU A 390 14.02 -23.61 10.27
N THR A 391 13.14 -24.52 10.65
CA THR A 391 13.42 -25.61 11.61
C THR A 391 14.39 -26.64 11.01
N ILE A 392 14.24 -26.98 9.73
CA ILE A 392 15.18 -27.85 8.98
C ILE A 392 16.56 -27.17 8.86
N LYS A 393 16.60 -25.86 8.54
CA LYS A 393 17.85 -25.09 8.47
C LYS A 393 18.55 -25.03 9.84
N ALA A 394 17.82 -24.80 10.93
CA ALA A 394 18.36 -24.77 12.29
C ALA A 394 18.94 -26.13 12.72
N THR A 395 18.20 -27.23 12.52
CA THR A 395 18.68 -28.58 12.88
C THR A 395 19.92 -29.00 12.06
N HIS A 396 20.01 -28.61 10.79
CA HIS A 396 21.24 -28.80 9.99
C HIS A 396 22.44 -27.99 10.52
N ILE A 397 22.23 -26.77 11.03
CA ILE A 397 23.30 -25.97 11.65
C ILE A 397 23.79 -26.64 12.94
N GLU A 398 22.88 -27.03 13.84
CA GLU A 398 23.25 -27.76 15.07
C GLU A 398 24.02 -29.05 14.77
N GLU A 399 23.57 -29.83 13.78
CA GLU A 399 24.26 -31.08 13.41
C GLU A 399 25.64 -30.83 12.79
N ALA A 400 25.81 -29.74 12.03
CA ALA A 400 27.10 -29.32 11.50
C ALA A 400 28.06 -28.86 12.62
N GLU A 401 27.57 -28.12 13.61
CA GLU A 401 28.36 -27.71 14.78
C GLU A 401 28.75 -28.91 15.65
N ARG A 402 27.82 -29.83 15.89
CA ARG A 402 28.09 -31.13 16.53
C ARG A 402 29.18 -31.90 15.80
N LYS A 403 29.17 -31.93 14.46
CA LYS A 403 30.22 -32.56 13.64
C LYS A 403 31.58 -31.87 13.79
N ARG A 404 31.63 -30.53 13.79
CA ARG A 404 32.87 -29.76 14.06
C ARG A 404 33.42 -30.06 15.46
N ALA A 405 32.58 -30.04 16.49
CA ALA A 405 32.97 -30.30 17.87
C ALA A 405 33.54 -31.72 18.06
N LEU A 406 32.92 -32.72 17.42
CA LEU A 406 33.43 -34.10 17.42
C LEU A 406 34.78 -34.23 16.71
N ALA A 407 34.98 -33.55 15.58
CA ALA A 407 36.26 -33.52 14.87
C ALA A 407 37.37 -32.89 15.72
N PHE A 408 37.10 -31.74 16.36
CA PHE A 408 38.05 -31.10 17.29
C PHE A 408 38.40 -32.01 18.48
N ILE A 409 37.43 -32.74 19.04
CA ILE A 409 37.69 -33.71 20.12
C ILE A 409 38.58 -34.88 19.63
N GLN A 410 38.43 -35.33 18.37
CA GLN A 410 39.30 -36.35 17.78
C GLN A 410 40.73 -35.83 17.55
N GLU A 411 40.88 -34.58 17.08
CA GLU A 411 42.17 -33.92 16.91
C GLU A 411 42.91 -33.70 18.24
N GLN A 412 42.21 -33.19 19.27
CA GLN A 412 42.80 -33.07 20.61
C GLN A 412 43.22 -34.43 21.19
N ARG A 413 42.47 -35.50 20.92
CA ARG A 413 42.84 -36.87 21.32
C ARG A 413 44.09 -37.38 20.58
N SER A 414 44.23 -37.11 19.28
CA SER A 414 45.42 -37.51 18.52
C SER A 414 46.66 -36.71 18.94
N TYR A 415 46.52 -35.42 19.23
CA TYR A 415 47.57 -34.55 19.76
C TYR A 415 48.03 -34.98 21.17
N ILE A 416 47.10 -35.34 22.07
CA ILE A 416 47.47 -35.91 23.38
C ILE A 416 48.16 -37.28 23.20
N TYR A 417 47.78 -38.08 22.21
CA TYR A 417 48.43 -39.35 21.91
C TYR A 417 49.88 -39.16 21.39
N THR A 418 50.13 -38.20 20.50
CA THR A 418 51.50 -37.89 20.04
C THR A 418 52.36 -37.35 21.18
N LEU A 419 51.87 -36.36 21.95
CA LEU A 419 52.59 -35.82 23.11
C LEU A 419 52.91 -36.89 24.17
N THR A 420 52.00 -37.81 24.46
CA THR A 420 52.26 -38.90 25.43
C THR A 420 53.22 -39.96 24.88
N HIS A 421 53.23 -40.19 23.57
CA HIS A 421 54.22 -41.04 22.90
C HIS A 421 55.62 -40.40 22.87
N GLU A 422 55.71 -39.10 22.60
CA GLU A 422 56.97 -38.34 22.68
C GLU A 422 57.52 -38.29 24.11
N LYS A 423 56.67 -37.98 25.10
CA LYS A 423 57.04 -38.04 26.52
C LYS A 423 57.60 -39.42 26.91
N LYS A 424 56.97 -40.51 26.43
CA LYS A 424 57.47 -41.88 26.63
C LYS A 424 58.86 -42.09 26.01
N LYS A 425 59.12 -41.59 24.79
CA LYS A 425 60.47 -41.62 24.19
C LYS A 425 61.49 -40.91 25.07
N TYR A 426 61.22 -39.67 25.50
CA TYR A 426 62.15 -38.91 26.34
C TYR A 426 62.42 -39.60 27.69
N SER A 427 61.41 -40.14 28.36
CA SER A 427 61.62 -40.93 29.60
C SER A 427 62.39 -42.23 29.35
N GLY A 428 62.18 -42.89 28.21
CA GLY A 428 62.90 -44.12 27.84
C GLY A 428 64.37 -43.87 27.50
N SER A 429 64.71 -42.72 26.91
CA SER A 429 66.09 -42.28 26.72
C SER A 429 66.76 -41.89 28.04
N SER A 430 66.02 -41.26 28.96
CA SER A 430 66.54 -40.85 30.28
C SER A 430 66.82 -42.01 31.24
N MET A 431 66.42 -43.24 30.92
CA MET A 431 66.78 -44.47 31.63
C MET A 431 67.90 -45.27 30.92
N ARG A 432 68.68 -44.62 30.06
CA ARG A 432 69.86 -45.20 29.37
C ARG A 432 71.12 -44.34 29.55
N GLN A 433 71.31 -43.82 30.75
CA GLN A 433 72.55 -43.25 31.27
C GLN A 433 72.86 -43.87 32.63
#